data_AF-A0A2V3HNY1-F1
#
_entry.id   AF-A0A2V3HNY1-F1
#
_cell.length_a   1.000
_cell.length_b   1.000
_cell.length_c   1.000
_cell.angle_alpha   90.00
_cell.angle_beta   90.00
_cell.angle_gamma   90.00
#
_symmetry.space_group_name_H-M   'P 1'
#
loop_
_entity.id
_entity.type
_entity.pdbx_description
1 polymer ?
#
loop_
_entity_poly.entity_id
_entity_poly.type
_entity_poly.pdbx_seq_one_letter_code
_entity_poly.pdbx_strand_id
1 'polypeptide(L)'
;MRRTATDAGVPAILLESGTSNRFEPDSLECGVRGILNVMTRLGMLEGKLVKPRWRILVRRFRWIRAPEGGLLHTLIDGGASVKKGETIAHITDPFGSSVVSITSPVTGYVVGLATTPLVRPGDPIANVVIVREKKLQEIIEKDTQAGLKPREHVEEVEEDEIEDESGSTLDETES
;
A
#
# COMPACT_ATOMS: atom_id res chain seq x y z
N MET A 1 -2.05 -16.23 -17.54
CA MET A 1 -3.50 -16.07 -17.85
C MET A 1 -3.93 -14.61 -17.97
N ARG A 2 -3.64 -13.70 -17.02
CA ARG A 2 -3.99 -12.26 -17.16
C ARG A 2 -3.43 -11.65 -18.45
N ARG A 3 -2.12 -11.77 -18.67
CA ARG A 3 -1.44 -11.24 -19.87
C ARG A 3 -2.12 -11.74 -21.16
N THR A 4 -2.29 -13.05 -21.28
CA THR A 4 -2.99 -13.69 -22.41
C THR A 4 -4.40 -13.15 -22.68
N ALA A 5 -5.22 -12.94 -21.64
CA ALA A 5 -6.55 -12.37 -21.80
C ALA A 5 -6.51 -10.91 -22.27
N THR A 6 -5.57 -10.14 -21.73
CA THR A 6 -5.39 -8.73 -22.09
C THR A 6 -4.88 -8.60 -23.53
N ASP A 7 -3.95 -9.46 -23.95
CA ASP A 7 -3.44 -9.55 -25.33
C ASP A 7 -4.54 -9.91 -26.34
N ALA A 8 -5.56 -10.66 -25.89
CA ALA A 8 -6.74 -10.99 -26.67
C ALA A 8 -7.83 -9.89 -26.67
N GLY A 9 -7.53 -8.71 -26.08
CA GLY A 9 -8.46 -7.58 -26.01
C GLY A 9 -9.57 -7.74 -24.96
N VAL A 10 -9.46 -8.73 -24.07
CA VAL A 10 -10.44 -8.96 -22.98
C VAL A 10 -9.97 -8.20 -21.73
N PRO A 11 -10.74 -7.19 -21.25
CA PRO A 11 -10.38 -6.48 -20.03
C PRO A 11 -10.33 -7.43 -18.82
N ALA A 12 -9.26 -7.37 -18.04
CA ALA A 12 -9.07 -8.16 -16.84
C ALA A 12 -8.84 -7.26 -15.62
N ILE A 13 -9.47 -7.60 -14.49
CA ILE A 13 -9.28 -6.93 -13.20
C ILE A 13 -8.75 -7.97 -12.21
N LEU A 14 -7.66 -7.65 -11.52
CA LEU A 14 -7.16 -8.43 -10.39
C LEU A 14 -7.63 -7.75 -9.10
N LEU A 15 -8.27 -8.52 -8.23
CA LEU A 15 -8.61 -8.08 -6.88
C LEU A 15 -7.60 -8.69 -5.91
N GLU A 16 -6.83 -7.82 -5.25
CA GLU A 16 -6.04 -8.16 -4.08
C GLU A 16 -6.79 -7.66 -2.86
N SER A 17 -7.14 -8.56 -1.94
CA SER A 17 -7.86 -8.20 -0.71
C SER A 17 -7.49 -9.16 0.41
N GLY A 18 -7.26 -8.59 1.58
CA GLY A 18 -6.97 -9.31 2.81
C GLY A 18 -5.52 -9.75 2.99
N THR A 19 -5.24 -10.28 4.18
CA THR A 19 -3.94 -10.82 4.55
C THR A 19 -3.87 -12.34 4.33
N SER A 20 -2.68 -12.85 4.05
CA SER A 20 -2.46 -14.30 3.95
C SER A 20 -2.91 -14.99 5.25
N ASN A 21 -3.77 -16.00 5.14
CA ASN A 21 -4.16 -16.91 6.23
C ASN A 21 -5.16 -16.36 7.28
N ARG A 22 -5.91 -15.29 6.98
CA ARG A 22 -7.03 -14.81 7.82
C ARG A 22 -8.29 -14.55 7.01
N PHE A 23 -9.44 -14.85 7.61
CA PHE A 23 -10.73 -14.47 7.06
C PHE A 23 -11.09 -13.06 7.52
N GLU A 24 -11.28 -12.15 6.57
CA GLU A 24 -11.60 -10.75 6.82
C GLU A 24 -12.95 -10.41 6.16
N PRO A 25 -14.06 -10.35 6.95
CA PRO A 25 -15.39 -10.10 6.42
C PRO A 25 -15.50 -8.80 5.60
N ASP A 26 -14.79 -7.75 6.01
CA ASP A 26 -14.80 -6.44 5.34
C ASP A 26 -14.16 -6.52 3.93
N SER A 27 -13.08 -7.30 3.81
CA SER A 27 -12.42 -7.61 2.53
C SER A 27 -13.37 -8.35 1.59
N LEU A 28 -14.12 -9.32 2.11
CA LEU A 28 -15.11 -10.07 1.34
C LEU A 28 -16.26 -9.17 0.86
N GLU A 29 -16.84 -8.36 1.75
CA GLU A 29 -17.94 -7.45 1.40
C GLU A 29 -17.49 -6.44 0.34
N CYS A 30 -16.27 -5.90 0.48
CA CYS A 30 -15.68 -5.01 -0.51
C CYS A 30 -15.54 -5.68 -1.89
N GLY A 31 -15.04 -6.92 -1.92
CA GLY A 31 -14.90 -7.70 -3.14
C GLY A 31 -16.24 -7.98 -3.84
N VAL A 32 -17.24 -8.44 -3.09
CA VAL A 32 -18.60 -8.69 -3.62
C VAL A 32 -19.19 -7.42 -4.20
N ARG A 33 -19.12 -6.30 -3.45
CA ARG A 33 -19.59 -5.00 -3.91
C ARG A 33 -18.86 -4.54 -5.19
N GLY A 34 -17.56 -4.79 -5.29
CA GLY A 34 -16.76 -4.51 -6.48
C GLY A 34 -17.26 -5.26 -7.71
N ILE A 35 -17.49 -6.57 -7.59
CA ILE A 35 -18.00 -7.43 -8.66
C ILE A 35 -19.39 -6.95 -9.11
N LEU A 36 -20.31 -6.72 -8.17
CA LEU A 36 -21.66 -6.24 -8.47
C LEU A 36 -21.62 -4.90 -9.21
N ASN A 37 -20.79 -3.96 -8.78
CA ASN A 37 -20.62 -2.69 -9.47
C ASN A 37 -20.12 -2.85 -10.91
N VAL A 38 -19.19 -3.78 -11.16
CA VAL A 38 -18.69 -4.06 -12.52
C VAL A 38 -19.81 -4.65 -13.38
N MET A 39 -20.52 -5.66 -12.88
CA MET A 39 -21.63 -6.30 -13.61
C MET A 39 -22.75 -5.29 -13.93
N THR A 40 -23.12 -4.43 -12.99
CA THR A 40 -24.08 -3.36 -13.22
C THR A 40 -23.56 -2.36 -14.25
N ARG A 41 -22.28 -1.97 -14.18
CA ARG A 41 -21.68 -1.03 -15.15
C ARG A 41 -21.63 -1.60 -16.57
N LEU A 42 -21.49 -2.92 -16.71
CA LEU A 42 -21.51 -3.63 -17.99
C LEU A 42 -22.93 -3.94 -18.50
N GLY A 43 -23.97 -3.56 -17.75
CA GLY A 43 -25.37 -3.83 -18.13
C GLY A 43 -25.81 -5.29 -17.95
N MET A 44 -25.03 -6.09 -17.20
CA MET A 44 -25.37 -7.49 -16.91
C MET A 44 -26.39 -7.63 -15.78
N LEU A 45 -26.46 -6.64 -14.89
CA LEU A 45 -27.39 -6.59 -13.75
C LEU A 45 -28.01 -5.20 -13.62
N GLU A 46 -29.27 -5.13 -13.22
CA GLU A 46 -29.88 -3.88 -12.77
C GLU A 46 -29.47 -3.58 -11.33
N GLY A 47 -29.19 -2.31 -11.02
CA GLY A 47 -28.78 -1.92 -9.68
C GLY A 47 -28.20 -0.51 -9.59
N LYS A 48 -28.00 -0.04 -8.36
CA LYS A 48 -27.32 1.22 -8.07
C LYS A 48 -25.85 0.96 -7.77
N LEU A 49 -24.97 1.73 -8.40
CA LEU A 49 -23.53 1.68 -8.13
C LEU A 49 -23.24 2.19 -6.72
N VAL A 50 -22.59 1.37 -5.91
CA VAL A 50 -22.16 1.74 -4.55
C VAL A 50 -20.71 2.22 -4.60
N LYS A 51 -20.48 3.51 -4.38
CA LYS A 51 -19.15 4.10 -4.43
C LYS A 51 -18.39 3.88 -3.11
N PRO A 52 -17.07 3.61 -3.16
CA PRO A 52 -16.26 3.61 -1.95
C PRO A 52 -16.13 5.03 -1.38
N ARG A 53 -15.82 5.16 -0.09
CA ARG A 53 -15.61 6.45 0.60
C ARG A 53 -14.51 7.28 -0.06
N TRP A 54 -13.44 6.60 -0.45
CA TRP A 54 -12.35 7.16 -1.23
C TRP A 54 -11.77 6.10 -2.16
N ARG A 55 -11.02 6.56 -3.16
CA ARG A 55 -10.27 5.75 -4.11
C ARG A 55 -9.07 6.57 -4.55
N ILE A 56 -7.95 5.90 -4.74
CA ILE A 56 -6.74 6.50 -5.30
C ILE A 56 -6.46 5.79 -6.62
N LEU A 57 -6.13 6.56 -7.66
CA LEU A 57 -5.55 6.01 -8.87
C LEU A 57 -4.05 6.16 -8.75
N VAL A 58 -3.34 5.03 -8.66
CA VAL A 58 -1.89 4.99 -8.49
C VAL A 58 -1.25 4.63 -9.82
N ARG A 59 -0.16 5.32 -10.15
CA ARG A 59 0.69 5.00 -11.32
C ARG A 59 2.12 4.64 -10.96
N ARG A 60 2.59 5.05 -9.78
CA ARG A 60 3.95 4.85 -9.30
C ARG A 60 3.91 4.30 -7.88
N PHE A 61 4.78 3.36 -7.60
CA PHE A 61 4.97 2.78 -6.28
C PHE A 61 6.45 2.52 -6.04
N ARG A 62 6.81 2.25 -4.79
CA ARG A 62 8.18 1.94 -4.42
C ARG A 62 8.22 0.82 -3.39
N TRP A 63 8.99 -0.20 -3.71
CA TRP A 63 9.37 -1.23 -2.74
C TRP A 63 10.52 -0.72 -1.88
N ILE A 64 10.32 -0.75 -0.57
CA ILE A 64 11.35 -0.57 0.44
C ILE A 64 11.87 -1.96 0.80
N ARG A 65 13.19 -2.12 0.74
CA ARG A 65 13.88 -3.40 0.79
C ARG A 65 14.80 -3.43 2.01
N ALA A 66 14.99 -4.61 2.60
CA ALA A 66 15.89 -4.79 3.72
C ALA A 66 17.35 -4.55 3.29
N PRO A 67 18.09 -3.62 3.90
CA PRO A 67 19.50 -3.39 3.59
C PRO A 67 20.38 -4.54 4.12
N GLU A 68 19.94 -5.18 5.20
CA GLU A 68 20.63 -6.31 5.83
C GLU A 68 19.63 -7.34 6.39
N GLY A 69 20.14 -8.49 6.85
CA GLY A 69 19.32 -9.54 7.44
C GLY A 69 19.22 -9.43 8.96
N GLY A 70 18.08 -9.82 9.52
CA GLY A 70 17.83 -9.76 10.95
C GLY A 70 16.36 -9.87 11.33
N LEU A 71 16.04 -9.47 12.54
CA LEU A 71 14.69 -9.42 13.08
C LEU A 71 14.03 -8.09 12.72
N LEU A 72 12.96 -8.16 11.93
CA LEU A 72 12.18 -7.00 11.48
C LEU A 72 11.14 -6.62 12.53
N HIS A 73 11.17 -5.35 12.93
CA HIS A 73 10.20 -4.68 13.78
C HIS A 73 9.56 -3.53 13.01
N THR A 74 8.32 -3.71 12.56
CA THR A 74 7.59 -2.65 11.85
C THR A 74 7.02 -1.63 12.84
N LEU A 75 7.16 -0.34 12.52
CA LEU A 75 6.60 0.77 13.31
C LEU A 75 5.25 1.25 12.77
N ILE A 76 4.87 0.78 11.59
CA ILE A 76 3.65 1.13 10.88
C ILE A 76 2.77 -0.10 10.64
N ASP A 77 1.50 0.16 10.38
CA ASP A 77 0.54 -0.85 9.91
C ASP A 77 0.41 -0.80 8.37
N GLY A 78 -0.07 -1.91 7.79
CA GLY A 78 -0.60 -1.88 6.42
C GLY A 78 -1.78 -0.91 6.33
N GLY A 79 -1.80 -0.07 5.29
CA GLY A 79 -2.77 1.02 5.17
C GLY A 79 -2.38 2.32 5.87
N ALA A 80 -1.19 2.42 6.46
CA ALA A 80 -0.69 3.68 6.98
C ALA A 80 -0.28 4.65 5.86
N SER A 81 -0.44 5.95 6.11
CA SER A 81 0.23 7.01 5.37
C SER A 81 1.65 7.19 5.88
N VAL A 82 2.62 7.41 4.98
CA VAL A 82 4.01 7.68 5.35
C VAL A 82 4.56 8.88 4.59
N LYS A 83 5.49 9.62 5.20
CA LYS A 83 6.23 10.72 4.59
C LYS A 83 7.64 10.29 4.20
N LYS A 84 8.23 10.96 3.20
CA LYS A 84 9.65 10.81 2.89
C LYS A 84 10.49 11.12 4.15
N GLY A 85 11.48 10.28 4.43
CA GLY A 85 12.37 10.39 5.58
C GLY A 85 11.84 9.74 6.86
N GLU A 86 10.56 9.39 6.93
CA GLU A 86 9.96 8.78 8.11
C GLU A 86 10.47 7.35 8.34
N THR A 87 10.82 7.03 9.59
CA THR A 87 11.20 5.67 9.99
C THR A 87 9.98 4.76 10.05
N ILE A 88 9.98 3.70 9.26
CA ILE A 88 8.87 2.75 9.15
C ILE A 88 9.14 1.40 9.81
N ALA A 89 10.40 1.05 10.03
CA ALA A 89 10.79 -0.22 10.63
C ALA A 89 12.22 -0.17 11.19
N HIS A 90 12.54 -1.15 12.04
CA HIS A 90 13.90 -1.46 12.47
C HIS A 90 14.25 -2.91 12.13
N ILE A 91 15.52 -3.15 11.81
CA ILE A 91 16.11 -4.49 11.75
C ILE A 91 17.09 -4.61 12.91
N THR A 92 16.99 -5.68 13.69
CA THR A 92 17.90 -5.94 14.80
C THR A 92 18.56 -7.32 14.71
N ASP A 93 19.74 -7.47 15.29
CA ASP A 93 20.29 -8.80 15.54
C ASP A 93 19.52 -9.53 16.66
N PRO A 94 19.69 -10.87 16.82
CA PRO A 94 19.03 -11.65 17.86
C PRO A 94 19.36 -11.24 19.30
N PHE A 95 20.42 -10.46 19.51
CA PHE A 95 20.88 -9.99 20.81
C PHE A 95 20.48 -8.51 21.06
N GLY A 96 19.77 -7.88 20.11
CA GLY A 96 19.34 -6.48 20.18
C GLY A 96 20.48 -5.45 20.14
N SER A 97 21.69 -5.84 19.73
CA SER A 97 22.88 -4.99 19.85
C SER A 97 23.07 -4.05 18.67
N SER A 98 22.68 -4.47 17.47
CA SER A 98 22.62 -3.65 16.26
C SER A 98 21.17 -3.31 15.92
N VAL A 99 20.92 -2.05 15.56
CA VAL A 99 19.62 -1.56 15.12
C VAL A 99 19.82 -0.74 13.85
N VAL A 100 19.29 -1.22 12.74
CA VAL A 100 19.24 -0.47 11.48
C VAL A 100 17.84 0.09 11.30
N SER A 101 17.76 1.42 11.16
CA SER A 101 16.51 2.12 10.91
C SER A 101 16.20 2.15 9.42
N ILE A 102 14.97 1.78 9.07
CA ILE A 102 14.47 1.77 7.70
C ILE A 102 13.54 2.96 7.53
N THR A 103 13.90 3.89 6.65
CA THR A 103 13.10 5.07 6.35
C THR A 103 12.39 4.95 5.01
N SER A 104 11.24 5.61 4.88
CA SER A 104 10.55 5.71 3.60
C SER A 104 11.26 6.70 2.68
N PRO A 105 11.64 6.31 1.44
CA PRO A 105 12.24 7.23 0.49
C PRO A 105 11.20 8.14 -0.19
N VAL A 106 9.91 7.91 0.03
CA VAL A 106 8.80 8.60 -0.66
C VAL A 106 7.65 8.89 0.29
N THR A 107 6.86 9.91 -0.02
CA THR A 107 5.58 10.16 0.62
C THR A 107 4.46 9.39 -0.07
N GLY A 108 3.62 8.70 0.69
CA GLY A 108 2.61 7.83 0.10
C GLY A 108 1.79 7.02 1.09
N TYR A 109 1.17 5.96 0.56
CA TYR A 109 0.27 5.08 1.30
C TYR A 109 0.80 3.64 1.23
N VAL A 110 0.86 2.94 2.35
CA VAL A 110 1.44 1.60 2.45
C VAL A 110 0.39 0.57 2.04
N VAL A 111 0.61 -0.08 0.89
CA VAL A 111 -0.32 -1.09 0.34
C VAL A 111 0.14 -2.52 0.56
N GLY A 112 1.42 -2.70 0.91
CA GLY A 112 1.98 -3.99 1.28
C GLY A 112 2.99 -3.81 2.40
N LEU A 113 2.99 -4.74 3.35
CA LEU A 113 3.93 -4.75 4.47
C LEU A 113 4.33 -6.19 4.77
N ALA A 114 5.60 -6.41 5.08
CA ALA A 114 6.12 -7.69 5.49
C ALA A 114 5.50 -8.13 6.82
N THR A 115 5.05 -9.38 6.86
CA THR A 115 4.48 -10.01 8.06
C THR A 115 5.41 -11.03 8.70
N THR A 116 6.49 -11.39 8.01
CA THR A 116 7.50 -12.34 8.53
C THR A 116 8.53 -11.55 9.34
N PRO A 117 8.76 -11.91 10.62
CA PRO A 117 9.67 -11.16 11.49
C PRO A 117 11.15 -11.40 11.19
N LEU A 118 11.49 -12.35 10.31
CA LEU A 118 12.86 -12.63 9.89
C LEU A 118 13.03 -12.22 8.42
N VAL A 119 14.01 -11.35 8.16
CA VAL A 119 14.32 -10.84 6.81
C VAL A 119 15.78 -11.07 6.44
N ARG A 120 16.04 -11.11 5.14
CA ARG A 120 17.36 -11.20 4.51
C ARG A 120 17.62 -9.93 3.70
N PRO A 121 18.89 -9.60 3.39
CA PRO A 121 19.20 -8.48 2.51
C PRO A 121 18.45 -8.61 1.17
N GLY A 122 17.74 -7.54 0.78
CA GLY A 122 16.91 -7.49 -0.44
C GLY A 122 15.47 -7.99 -0.27
N ASP A 123 15.08 -8.52 0.89
CA ASP A 123 13.69 -8.91 1.13
C ASP A 123 12.76 -7.68 1.12
N PRO A 124 11.54 -7.78 0.57
CA PRO A 124 10.59 -6.69 0.54
C PRO A 124 10.05 -6.41 1.96
N ILE A 125 10.19 -5.18 2.43
CA ILE A 125 9.66 -4.73 3.73
C ILE A 125 8.31 -4.04 3.56
N ALA A 126 8.22 -3.07 2.66
CA ALA A 126 6.99 -2.31 2.43
C ALA A 126 6.83 -1.96 0.96
N ASN A 127 5.60 -1.92 0.47
CA ASN A 127 5.24 -1.35 -0.82
C ASN A 127 4.45 -0.07 -0.59
N VAL A 128 5.01 1.07 -1.00
CA VAL A 128 4.41 2.39 -0.81
C VAL A 128 3.95 2.91 -2.16
N VAL A 129 2.65 3.18 -2.31
CA VAL A 129 2.13 3.89 -3.47
C VAL A 129 2.36 5.38 -3.31
N ILE A 130 2.89 6.03 -4.34
CA ILE A 130 3.21 7.45 -4.28
C ILE A 130 1.93 8.26 -4.47
N VAL A 131 1.63 9.14 -3.52
CA VAL A 131 0.41 9.96 -3.51
C VAL A 131 0.81 11.42 -3.27
N ARG A 132 0.13 12.35 -3.94
CA ARG A 132 0.33 13.79 -3.68
C ARG A 132 -0.10 14.11 -2.25
N GLU A 133 0.65 14.99 -1.57
CA GLU A 133 0.40 15.37 -0.17
C GLU A 133 -1.07 15.76 0.07
N LYS A 134 -1.62 16.67 -0.76
CA LYS A 134 -3.04 17.07 -0.67
C LYS A 134 -4.01 15.89 -0.70
N LYS A 135 -3.72 14.86 -1.51
CA LYS A 135 -4.57 13.68 -1.62
C LYS A 135 -4.40 12.76 -0.41
N LEU A 136 -3.21 12.69 0.17
CA LEU A 136 -2.93 11.97 1.40
C LEU A 136 -3.71 12.59 2.58
N GLN A 137 -3.70 13.91 2.69
CA GLN A 137 -4.49 14.66 3.68
C GLN A 137 -6.00 14.37 3.53
N GLU A 138 -6.54 14.42 2.31
CA GLU A 138 -7.95 14.06 2.05
C GLU A 138 -8.31 12.62 2.49
N ILE A 139 -7.37 11.69 2.43
CA ILE A 139 -7.59 10.29 2.87
C ILE A 139 -7.60 10.24 4.40
N ILE A 140 -6.60 10.84 5.04
CA ILE A 140 -6.45 10.90 6.50
C ILE A 140 -7.69 11.54 7.14
N GLU A 141 -8.16 12.66 6.60
CA GLU A 141 -9.38 13.34 7.08
C GLU A 141 -10.62 12.44 7.01
N LYS A 142 -10.78 11.70 5.90
CA LYS A 142 -11.94 10.83 5.68
C LYS A 142 -11.93 9.58 6.55
N ASP A 143 -10.75 9.06 6.86
CA ASP A 143 -10.59 7.93 7.77
C ASP A 143 -10.80 8.37 9.22
N THR A 144 -10.29 9.55 9.60
CA THR A 144 -10.52 10.15 10.92
C THR A 144 -12.00 10.40 11.20
N GLN A 145 -12.74 10.96 10.23
CA GLN A 145 -14.19 11.18 10.33
C GLN A 145 -15.00 9.87 10.39
N ALA A 146 -14.41 8.71 10.07
CA ALA A 146 -15.05 7.40 10.16
C ALA A 146 -15.13 6.83 11.57
N GLY A 147 -14.42 7.41 12.54
CA GLY A 147 -14.16 6.76 13.82
C GLY A 147 -13.09 5.65 13.72
N LEU A 148 -12.43 5.48 12.57
CA LEU A 148 -11.11 4.85 12.51
C LEU A 148 -10.14 5.91 13.02
N LYS A 149 -9.52 5.67 14.18
CA LYS A 149 -8.52 6.61 14.70
C LYS A 149 -7.44 6.83 13.61
N PRO A 150 -7.09 8.08 13.26
CA PRO A 150 -5.78 8.32 12.67
C PRO A 150 -4.78 7.81 13.71
N ARG A 151 -4.08 6.73 13.37
CA ARG A 151 -3.08 6.14 14.26
C ARG A 151 -1.83 7.01 14.11
N GLU A 152 -1.40 7.54 15.25
CA GLU A 152 -0.62 8.76 15.43
C GLU A 152 0.58 8.92 14.48
N HIS A 153 0.70 10.12 13.90
CA HIS A 153 1.94 10.63 13.32
C HIS A 153 2.46 11.77 14.18
N VAL A 154 3.68 11.61 14.70
CA VAL A 154 4.34 12.62 15.54
C VAL A 154 5.17 13.55 14.65
N GLU A 155 4.73 14.81 14.61
CA GLU A 155 5.38 16.12 14.38
C GLU A 155 6.22 16.44 13.12
N GLU A 156 6.27 17.76 12.87
CA GLU A 156 6.63 18.56 11.69
C GLU A 156 7.98 18.27 11.03
N VAL A 157 8.03 18.31 9.68
CA VAL A 157 9.24 18.67 8.92
C VAL A 157 8.86 19.36 7.60
N GLU A 158 9.67 20.36 7.26
CA GLU A 158 9.60 21.36 6.18
C GLU A 158 9.37 20.83 4.76
N GLU A 159 8.82 21.69 3.90
CA GLU A 159 8.59 21.45 2.47
C GLU A 159 9.92 21.44 1.69
N ASP A 160 10.36 20.27 1.25
CA ASP A 160 11.40 20.15 0.22
C ASP A 160 10.77 19.78 -1.14
N GLU A 161 11.16 20.52 -2.19
CA GLU A 161 10.89 20.15 -3.58
C GLU A 161 11.66 18.87 -3.93
N ILE A 162 10.93 17.81 -4.32
CA ILE A 162 11.51 16.52 -4.67
C ILE A 162 11.28 16.26 -6.16
N GLU A 163 12.33 16.38 -6.95
CA GLU A 163 12.42 15.77 -8.28
C GLU A 163 12.76 14.27 -8.13
N ASP A 164 11.75 13.40 -8.15
CA ASP A 164 11.96 11.93 -8.13
C ASP A 164 11.62 11.30 -9.49
N GLU A 165 12.64 11.08 -10.31
CA GLU A 165 12.59 10.27 -11.55
C GLU A 165 12.60 8.75 -11.29
N SER A 166 12.81 8.28 -10.06
CA SER A 166 13.13 6.86 -9.79
C SER A 166 11.94 5.98 -9.34
N GLY A 167 10.71 6.29 -9.72
CA GLY A 167 9.54 5.48 -9.36
C GLY A 167 9.27 4.40 -10.40
N SER A 168 9.23 3.12 -10.00
CA SER A 168 8.88 2.03 -10.91
C SER A 168 7.42 2.13 -11.35
N THR A 169 7.20 1.91 -12.63
CA THR A 169 5.86 1.83 -13.22
C THR A 169 5.35 0.39 -13.13
N LEU A 170 4.04 0.17 -13.10
CA LEU A 170 3.43 -1.18 -13.06
C LEU A 170 3.93 -2.14 -14.15
N ASP A 171 4.51 -1.61 -15.23
CA ASP A 171 5.02 -2.39 -16.36
C ASP A 171 6.48 -2.88 -16.17
N GLU A 172 7.23 -2.34 -15.20
CA GLU A 172 8.67 -2.60 -15.06
C GLU A 172 9.02 -3.76 -14.11
N THR A 173 8.05 -4.31 -13.37
CA THR A 173 8.28 -5.38 -12.40
C THR A 173 8.09 -6.80 -12.95
N GLU A 174 7.86 -6.97 -14.26
CA GLU A 174 7.70 -8.28 -14.93
C GLU A 174 8.74 -8.54 -16.05
N SER A 175 10.02 -8.23 -15.79
CA SER A 175 11.15 -8.61 -16.67
C SER A 175 12.09 -9.61 -16.00
#